data_AF-E6N3P1-F1
#
_entry.id   AF-E6N3P1-F1
#
_cell.length_a   1.000
_cell.length_b   1.000
_cell.length_c   1.000
_cell.angle_alpha   90.00
_cell.angle_beta   90.00
_cell.angle_gamma   90.00
#
_symmetry.space_group_name_H-M   'P 1'
#
loop_
_entity.id
_entity.type
_entity.pdbx_description
1 polymer ?
#
loop_
_entity_poly.entity_id
_entity_poly.type
_entity_poly.pdbx_seq_one_letter_code
_entity_poly.pdbx_strand_id
1 'polypeptide(L)'
;MTRFYADIHRKKDDSGYRITYTTDGKTFKHTDSPTEMPVGPGDEVFVDVIPVVHTDGFVELLRRGAEVYYLRRLTLIKKMRDKLGITSKSARADVKTLMAIEEKWFKKVDETYLIMRKKASTFRSLQKTLEQYKNRLEAASGDEREDLLDMVKITEKKLHRQAKRIVEEAERRYPAYSILVDELGISGENHILTQEALAEIMMYVDPRWGLRKTLNFFGLFKNTNKKKKKKYNGHARKALERLTITVYKIKPKDLTAKLQKQLLRQIWLTIQQETQERLAGIPAQQQG
;
A
#
# COMPACT_ATOMS: atom_id res chain seq x y z
N MET A 1 -18.02 5.89 -21.14
CA MET A 1 -17.37 5.03 -20.14
C MET A 1 -16.74 3.86 -20.88
N THR A 2 -15.43 3.91 -21.03
CA THR A 2 -14.62 2.89 -21.70
C THR A 2 -13.76 2.15 -20.67
N ARG A 3 -13.64 0.83 -20.83
CA ARG A 3 -12.81 -0.02 -19.96
C ARG A 3 -11.47 -0.28 -20.61
N PHE A 4 -10.40 0.12 -19.95
CA PHE A 4 -9.02 -0.16 -20.34
C PHE A 4 -8.49 -1.31 -19.50
N TYR A 5 -7.89 -2.30 -20.14
CA TYR A 5 -7.17 -3.38 -19.47
C TYR A 5 -5.71 -3.27 -19.85
N ALA A 6 -4.83 -3.22 -18.85
CA ALA A 6 -3.42 -2.94 -19.03
C ALA A 6 -2.53 -3.89 -18.22
N ASP A 7 -1.50 -4.42 -18.89
CA ASP A 7 -0.40 -5.18 -18.29
C ASP A 7 0.83 -4.27 -18.22
N ILE A 8 1.44 -4.19 -17.03
CA ILE A 8 2.63 -3.35 -16.79
C ILE A 8 3.82 -4.23 -16.46
N HIS A 9 4.78 -4.30 -17.38
CA HIS A 9 5.97 -5.15 -17.23
C HIS A 9 7.27 -4.37 -17.45
N ARG A 10 8.35 -4.85 -16.84
CA ARG A 10 9.69 -4.33 -17.13
C ARG A 10 10.11 -4.71 -18.55
N LYS A 11 10.78 -3.78 -19.23
CA LYS A 11 11.42 -4.05 -20.51
C LYS A 11 12.64 -4.95 -20.30
N LYS A 12 13.00 -5.75 -21.30
CA LYS A 12 14.11 -6.72 -21.21
C LYS A 12 15.49 -6.07 -21.15
N ASP A 13 15.61 -4.87 -21.70
CA ASP A 13 16.81 -4.04 -21.73
C ASP A 13 17.00 -3.20 -20.45
N ASP A 14 16.14 -3.38 -19.45
CA ASP A 14 16.08 -2.60 -18.20
C ASP A 14 15.94 -1.08 -18.41
N SER A 15 15.54 -0.62 -19.61
CA SER A 15 15.28 0.79 -19.92
C SER A 15 14.00 1.33 -19.26
N GLY A 16 13.36 0.52 -18.42
CA GLY A 16 12.19 0.90 -17.63
C GLY A 16 11.03 -0.09 -17.80
N TYR A 17 9.83 0.47 -17.90
CA TYR A 17 8.57 -0.27 -17.97
C TYR A 17 7.87 -0.02 -19.29
N ARG A 18 7.05 -1.00 -19.69
CA ARG A 18 6.14 -0.91 -20.83
C ARG A 18 4.73 -1.24 -20.34
N ILE A 19 3.77 -0.46 -20.79
CA ILE A 19 2.35 -0.67 -20.57
C ILE A 19 1.75 -1.16 -21.89
N THR A 20 1.17 -2.35 -21.88
CA THR A 20 0.39 -2.88 -22.99
C THR A 20 -1.08 -2.85 -22.62
N TYR A 21 -1.91 -2.23 -23.44
CA TYR A 21 -3.32 -2.05 -23.11
C TYR A 21 -4.27 -2.26 -24.29
N THR A 22 -5.53 -2.51 -23.97
CA THR A 22 -6.64 -2.67 -24.93
C THR A 22 -7.95 -2.24 -24.28
N THR A 23 -8.95 -1.97 -25.11
CA THR A 23 -10.35 -1.75 -24.69
C THR A 23 -11.30 -2.82 -25.21
N ASP A 24 -10.88 -3.60 -26.22
CA ASP A 24 -11.71 -4.56 -26.95
C ASP A 24 -11.13 -5.99 -26.96
N GLY A 25 -9.88 -6.17 -26.50
CA GLY A 25 -9.18 -7.45 -26.53
C GLY A 25 -8.69 -7.87 -27.92
N LYS A 26 -8.85 -7.01 -28.93
CA LYS A 26 -8.48 -7.23 -30.34
C LYS A 26 -7.34 -6.30 -30.74
N THR A 27 -7.45 -5.02 -30.43
CA THR A 27 -6.48 -3.98 -30.78
C THR A 27 -5.63 -3.65 -29.56
N PHE A 28 -4.33 -3.88 -29.65
CA PHE A 28 -3.38 -3.64 -28.56
C PHE A 28 -2.52 -2.42 -28.87
N LYS A 29 -2.40 -1.53 -27.88
CA LYS A 29 -1.54 -0.36 -27.91
C LYS A 29 -0.47 -0.45 -26.82
N HIS A 30 0.56 0.38 -26.97
CA HIS A 30 1.73 0.37 -26.11
C HIS A 30 2.12 1.81 -25.74
N THR A 31 2.52 2.00 -24.48
CA THR A 31 3.06 3.26 -23.95
C THR A 31 4.05 2.97 -22.84
N ASP A 32 4.89 3.94 -22.49
CA ASP A 32 5.80 3.87 -21.34
C ASP A 32 5.27 4.67 -20.13
N SER A 33 4.11 5.35 -20.23
CA SER A 33 3.51 6.12 -19.14
C SER A 33 1.98 5.96 -19.08
N PRO A 34 1.37 5.87 -17.88
CA PRO A 34 -0.09 5.85 -17.77
C PRO A 34 -0.76 7.09 -18.39
N THR A 35 -0.09 8.25 -18.37
CA THR A 35 -0.65 9.54 -18.83
C THR A 35 -0.81 9.65 -20.34
N GLU A 36 -0.13 8.79 -21.09
CA GLU A 36 -0.20 8.71 -22.56
C GLU A 36 -1.33 7.79 -23.03
N MET A 37 -1.94 7.01 -22.11
CA MET A 37 -3.15 6.27 -22.44
C MET A 37 -4.29 7.27 -22.70
N PRO A 38 -5.14 7.05 -23.73
CA PRO A 38 -6.25 7.94 -24.06
C PRO A 38 -7.43 7.71 -23.10
N VAL A 39 -7.19 7.89 -21.81
CA VAL A 39 -8.15 7.69 -20.72
C VAL A 39 -8.71 9.04 -20.31
N GLY A 40 -10.03 9.17 -20.32
CA GLY A 40 -10.74 10.38 -19.95
C GLY A 40 -11.57 10.25 -18.66
N PRO A 41 -12.34 11.30 -18.32
CA PRO A 41 -13.26 11.28 -17.19
C PRO A 41 -14.29 10.15 -17.32
N GLY A 42 -14.51 9.41 -16.23
CA GLY A 42 -15.46 8.31 -16.17
C GLY A 42 -14.99 7.00 -16.82
N ASP A 43 -13.78 6.94 -17.38
CA ASP A 43 -13.20 5.69 -17.87
C ASP A 43 -12.62 4.85 -16.73
N GLU A 44 -12.60 3.53 -16.91
CA GLU A 44 -12.09 2.58 -15.93
C GLU A 44 -10.79 1.93 -16.42
N VAL A 45 -9.73 1.95 -15.60
CA VAL A 45 -8.43 1.37 -15.92
C VAL A 45 -8.12 0.20 -14.99
N PHE A 46 -8.13 -1.01 -15.54
CA PHE A 46 -7.82 -2.27 -14.85
C PHE A 46 -6.39 -2.71 -15.13
N VAL A 47 -5.59 -2.85 -14.07
CA VAL A 47 -4.17 -3.24 -14.13
C VAL A 47 -3.86 -4.46 -13.26
N ASP A 48 -2.84 -5.21 -13.63
CA ASP A 48 -2.31 -6.29 -12.80
C ASP A 48 -1.55 -5.74 -11.58
N VAL A 49 -0.69 -4.75 -11.81
CA VAL A 49 0.18 -4.13 -10.81
C VAL A 49 0.34 -2.63 -11.08
N ILE A 50 0.56 -1.86 -10.02
CA ILE A 50 0.97 -0.46 -10.11
C ILE A 50 2.41 -0.36 -9.60
N PRO A 51 3.42 -0.31 -10.49
CA PRO A 51 4.79 -0.04 -10.09
C PRO A 51 4.91 1.33 -9.42
N VAL A 52 5.79 1.45 -8.42
CA VAL A 52 5.98 2.71 -7.66
C VAL A 52 6.42 3.85 -8.57
N VAL A 53 7.19 3.55 -9.63
CA VAL A 53 7.65 4.54 -10.62
C VAL A 53 6.51 5.16 -11.42
N HIS A 54 5.40 4.46 -11.62
CA HIS A 54 4.24 4.95 -12.35
C HIS A 54 3.16 5.55 -11.46
N THR A 55 3.38 5.61 -10.13
CA THR A 55 2.37 6.13 -9.21
C THR A 55 1.88 7.52 -9.63
N ASP A 56 2.77 8.43 -10.01
CA ASP A 56 2.38 9.80 -10.36
C ASP A 56 1.50 9.84 -11.61
N GLY A 57 1.79 8.97 -12.60
CA GLY A 57 0.95 8.85 -13.79
C GLY A 57 -0.44 8.33 -13.48
N PHE A 58 -0.59 7.37 -12.56
CA PHE A 58 -1.90 6.90 -12.12
C PHE A 58 -2.65 7.94 -11.27
N VAL A 59 -1.95 8.73 -10.46
CA VAL A 59 -2.54 9.86 -9.74
C VAL A 59 -3.09 10.90 -10.73
N GLU A 60 -2.35 11.19 -11.79
CA GLU A 60 -2.80 12.08 -12.86
C GLU A 60 -4.07 11.55 -13.55
N LEU A 61 -4.14 10.25 -13.83
CA LEU A 61 -5.38 9.64 -14.36
C LEU A 61 -6.58 9.83 -13.41
N LEU A 62 -6.39 9.63 -12.11
CA LEU A 62 -7.45 9.86 -11.12
C LEU A 62 -7.91 11.32 -11.10
N ARG A 63 -6.97 12.28 -11.21
CA ARG A 63 -7.28 13.71 -11.26
C ARG A 63 -8.04 14.14 -12.52
N ARG A 64 -7.84 13.43 -13.63
CA ARG A 64 -8.63 13.57 -14.86
C ARG A 64 -10.04 12.96 -14.75
N GLY A 65 -10.39 12.40 -13.60
CA GLY A 65 -11.70 11.79 -13.36
C GLY A 65 -11.81 10.34 -13.82
N ALA A 66 -10.70 9.67 -14.13
CA ALA A 66 -10.71 8.24 -14.41
C ALA A 66 -10.77 7.42 -13.11
N GLU A 67 -11.20 6.17 -13.20
CA GLU A 67 -11.17 5.22 -12.11
C GLU A 67 -10.06 4.19 -12.31
N VAL A 68 -9.26 3.93 -11.27
CA VAL A 68 -8.15 2.98 -11.36
C VAL A 68 -8.39 1.77 -10.45
N TYR A 69 -8.19 0.59 -11.02
CA TYR A 69 -8.44 -0.70 -10.41
C TYR A 69 -7.20 -1.59 -10.56
N TYR A 70 -6.65 -2.09 -9.45
CA TYR A 70 -5.55 -3.07 -9.54
C TYR A 70 -5.96 -4.44 -9.00
N LEU A 71 -5.35 -5.49 -9.56
CA LEU A 71 -5.65 -6.86 -9.17
C LEU A 71 -5.18 -7.16 -7.75
N ARG A 72 -6.08 -7.61 -6.88
CA ARG A 72 -5.76 -7.90 -5.46
C ARG A 72 -4.79 -9.08 -5.30
N ARG A 73 -4.75 -9.99 -6.27
CA ARG A 73 -3.99 -11.26 -6.21
C ARG A 73 -3.46 -11.67 -7.59
N LEU A 74 -2.18 -11.45 -7.82
CA LEU A 74 -1.50 -11.86 -9.07
C LEU A 74 -1.61 -13.37 -9.37
N THR A 75 -1.79 -14.22 -8.35
CA THR A 75 -2.01 -15.67 -8.56
C THR A 75 -3.28 -15.99 -9.36
N LEU A 76 -4.24 -15.05 -9.42
CA LEU A 76 -5.44 -15.20 -10.24
C LEU A 76 -5.13 -15.15 -11.74
N ILE A 77 -4.08 -14.43 -12.15
CA ILE A 77 -3.65 -14.38 -13.56
C ILE A 77 -3.30 -15.77 -14.02
N LYS A 78 -2.40 -16.47 -13.30
CA LYS A 78 -2.03 -17.85 -13.64
C LYS A 78 -3.26 -18.76 -13.70
N LYS A 79 -4.10 -18.75 -12.65
CA LYS A 79 -5.29 -19.60 -12.59
C LYS A 79 -6.26 -19.33 -13.74
N MET A 80 -6.47 -18.06 -14.09
CA MET A 80 -7.37 -17.68 -15.17
C MET A 80 -6.77 -18.03 -16.53
N ARG A 81 -5.48 -17.82 -16.73
CA ARG A 81 -4.76 -18.22 -17.94
C ARG A 81 -4.89 -19.72 -18.21
N ASP A 82 -4.67 -20.54 -17.18
CA ASP A 82 -4.83 -22.00 -17.25
C ASP A 82 -6.28 -22.37 -17.63
N LYS A 83 -7.28 -21.69 -17.04
CA LYS A 83 -8.71 -21.90 -17.35
C LYS A 83 -9.06 -21.54 -18.80
N LEU A 84 -8.40 -20.53 -19.36
CA LEU A 84 -8.61 -20.07 -20.74
C LEU A 84 -7.82 -20.89 -21.77
N GLY A 85 -7.01 -21.87 -21.34
CA GLY A 85 -6.14 -22.64 -22.24
C GLY A 85 -5.05 -21.80 -22.91
N ILE A 86 -4.70 -20.64 -22.35
CA ILE A 86 -3.70 -19.74 -22.91
C ILE A 86 -2.31 -20.28 -22.55
N THR A 87 -1.62 -20.85 -23.53
CA THR A 87 -0.29 -21.46 -23.34
C THR A 87 0.86 -20.46 -23.50
N SER A 88 0.64 -19.35 -24.21
CA SER A 88 1.67 -18.33 -24.43
C SER A 88 1.72 -17.31 -23.29
N LYS A 89 2.94 -16.99 -22.82
CA LYS A 89 3.18 -15.91 -21.86
C LYS A 89 3.61 -14.65 -22.62
N SER A 90 2.66 -13.75 -22.84
CA SER A 90 2.89 -12.45 -23.47
C SER A 90 2.04 -11.37 -22.82
N ALA A 91 2.43 -10.10 -22.95
CA ALA A 91 1.65 -8.99 -22.42
C ALA A 91 0.21 -8.96 -22.96
N ARG A 92 0.02 -9.28 -24.25
CA ARG A 92 -1.33 -9.38 -24.85
C ARG A 92 -2.15 -10.51 -24.23
N ALA A 93 -1.52 -11.66 -23.98
CA ALA A 93 -2.15 -12.80 -23.32
C ALA A 93 -2.51 -12.47 -21.85
N ASP A 94 -1.65 -11.74 -21.15
CA ASP A 94 -1.90 -11.28 -19.78
C ASP A 94 -3.03 -10.27 -19.71
N VAL A 95 -3.10 -9.31 -20.66
CA VAL A 95 -4.24 -8.39 -20.79
C VAL A 95 -5.55 -9.14 -21.07
N LYS A 96 -5.57 -10.10 -22.01
CA LYS A 96 -6.77 -10.94 -22.25
C LYS A 96 -7.17 -11.73 -21.02
N THR A 97 -6.20 -12.19 -20.24
CA THR A 97 -6.45 -12.89 -18.98
C THR A 97 -7.06 -11.93 -17.96
N LEU A 98 -6.57 -10.69 -17.85
CA LEU A 98 -7.15 -9.66 -16.98
C LEU A 98 -8.60 -9.35 -17.34
N MET A 99 -8.92 -9.26 -18.63
CA MET A 99 -10.30 -9.03 -19.12
C MET A 99 -11.29 -10.12 -18.66
N ALA A 100 -10.81 -11.35 -18.50
CA ALA A 100 -11.63 -12.48 -18.06
C ALA A 100 -11.79 -12.58 -16.54
N ILE A 101 -11.06 -11.76 -15.75
CA ILE A 101 -11.18 -11.74 -14.30
C ILE A 101 -12.35 -10.86 -13.89
N GLU A 102 -13.23 -11.40 -13.05
CA GLU A 102 -14.36 -10.64 -12.50
C GLU A 102 -13.91 -9.42 -11.69
N GLU A 103 -14.64 -8.32 -11.84
CA GLU A 103 -14.34 -7.01 -11.23
C GLU A 103 -14.14 -7.06 -9.70
N LYS A 104 -14.88 -7.93 -9.00
CA LYS A 104 -14.76 -8.14 -7.54
C LYS A 104 -13.35 -8.49 -7.06
N TRP A 105 -12.50 -9.01 -7.96
CA TRP A 105 -11.11 -9.35 -7.67
C TRP A 105 -10.15 -8.16 -7.76
N PHE A 106 -10.61 -7.03 -8.27
CA PHE A 106 -9.87 -5.79 -8.33
C PHE A 106 -10.16 -4.91 -7.11
N LYS A 107 -9.21 -4.03 -6.79
CA LYS A 107 -9.36 -2.98 -5.78
C LYS A 107 -9.34 -1.63 -6.50
N LYS A 108 -10.44 -0.89 -6.39
CA LYS A 108 -10.48 0.54 -6.68
C LYS A 108 -9.48 1.26 -5.77
N VAL A 109 -8.64 2.10 -6.33
CA VAL A 109 -7.69 2.94 -5.60
C VAL A 109 -8.04 4.40 -5.77
N ASP A 110 -7.70 5.17 -4.75
CA ASP A 110 -7.82 6.62 -4.74
C ASP A 110 -6.43 7.27 -4.69
N GLU A 111 -6.40 8.59 -4.89
CA GLU A 111 -5.17 9.38 -4.91
C GLU A 111 -4.40 9.22 -3.59
N THR A 112 -5.12 9.28 -2.46
CA THR A 112 -4.54 9.18 -1.13
C THR A 112 -3.81 7.86 -0.92
N TYR A 113 -4.41 6.74 -1.31
CA TYR A 113 -3.80 5.41 -1.24
C TYR A 113 -2.52 5.36 -2.09
N LEU A 114 -2.55 5.87 -3.32
CA LEU A 114 -1.40 5.83 -4.22
C LEU A 114 -0.22 6.65 -3.70
N ILE A 115 -0.48 7.87 -3.24
CA ILE A 115 0.55 8.77 -2.71
C ILE A 115 1.16 8.21 -1.43
N MET A 116 0.33 7.78 -0.47
CA MET A 116 0.81 7.19 0.77
C MET A 116 1.58 5.89 0.51
N ARG A 117 1.11 5.06 -0.44
CA ARG A 117 1.81 3.83 -0.84
C ARG A 117 3.21 4.12 -1.42
N LYS A 118 3.35 5.14 -2.26
CA LYS A 118 4.66 5.55 -2.82
C LYS A 118 5.61 5.95 -1.69
N LYS A 119 5.17 6.81 -0.77
CA LYS A 119 6.00 7.27 0.35
C LYS A 119 6.37 6.13 1.31
N ALA A 120 5.41 5.28 1.66
CA ALA A 120 5.63 4.11 2.50
C ALA A 120 6.59 3.09 1.83
N SER A 121 6.51 2.93 0.51
CA SER A 121 7.45 2.07 -0.22
C SER A 121 8.88 2.56 -0.12
N THR A 122 9.12 3.87 -0.27
CA THR A 122 10.45 4.46 -0.11
C THR A 122 10.95 4.30 1.33
N PHE A 123 10.09 4.55 2.32
CA PHE A 123 10.43 4.37 3.73
C PHE A 123 10.84 2.93 4.05
N ARG A 124 10.05 1.93 3.63
CA ARG A 124 10.39 0.52 3.81
C ARG A 124 11.69 0.11 3.13
N SER A 125 11.99 0.69 1.96
CA SER A 125 13.27 0.47 1.27
C SER A 125 14.43 0.95 2.15
N LEU A 126 14.33 2.17 2.69
CA LEU A 126 15.32 2.73 3.63
C LEU A 126 15.43 1.89 4.91
N GLN A 127 14.32 1.42 5.48
CA GLN A 127 14.35 0.52 6.64
C GLN A 127 15.12 -0.77 6.34
N LYS A 128 14.90 -1.37 5.17
CA LYS A 128 15.62 -2.57 4.74
C LYS A 128 17.11 -2.30 4.56
N THR A 129 17.47 -1.18 3.95
CA THR A 129 18.89 -0.78 3.80
C THR A 129 19.54 -0.55 5.16
N LEU A 130 18.85 0.12 6.08
CA LEU A 130 19.35 0.36 7.44
C LEU A 130 19.61 -0.95 8.17
N GLU A 131 18.68 -1.89 8.11
CA GLU A 131 18.81 -3.23 8.69
C GLU A 131 20.03 -3.98 8.10
N GLN A 132 20.23 -3.90 6.78
CA GLN A 132 21.38 -4.51 6.13
C GLN A 132 22.71 -3.92 6.61
N TYR A 133 22.79 -2.60 6.77
CA TYR A 133 24.00 -1.97 7.31
C TYR A 133 24.24 -2.31 8.78
N LYS A 134 23.20 -2.36 9.61
CA LYS A 134 23.31 -2.78 11.02
C LYS A 134 23.83 -4.22 11.14
N ASN A 135 23.28 -5.15 10.37
CA ASN A 135 23.73 -6.54 10.36
C ASN A 135 25.18 -6.69 9.89
N ARG A 136 25.61 -5.89 8.90
CA ARG A 136 27.01 -5.86 8.47
C ARG A 136 27.92 -5.27 9.54
N LEU A 137 27.48 -4.21 10.21
CA LEU A 137 28.23 -3.55 11.28
C LEU A 137 28.47 -4.49 12.46
N GLU A 138 27.49 -5.31 12.83
CA GLU A 138 27.64 -6.34 13.87
C GLU A 138 28.68 -7.40 13.50
N ALA A 139 28.87 -7.66 12.20
CA ALA A 139 29.83 -8.64 11.68
C ALA A 139 31.22 -8.06 11.32
N ALA A 140 31.39 -6.74 11.36
CA ALA A 140 32.60 -6.06 10.89
C ALA A 140 33.67 -5.84 11.97
N SER A 141 34.95 -5.82 11.58
CA SER A 141 36.12 -5.51 12.41
C SER A 141 37.03 -4.47 11.75
N GLY A 142 37.66 -3.59 12.54
CA GLY A 142 38.61 -2.59 12.04
C GLY A 142 37.95 -1.43 11.28
N ASP A 143 38.64 -0.88 10.29
CA ASP A 143 38.29 0.35 9.55
C ASP A 143 36.93 0.25 8.83
N GLU A 144 36.53 -0.94 8.36
CA GLU A 144 35.22 -1.17 7.75
C GLU A 144 34.04 -0.82 8.68
N ARG A 145 34.27 -0.86 10.00
CA ARG A 145 33.26 -0.53 11.00
C ARG A 145 32.94 0.97 11.00
N GLU A 146 33.93 1.82 10.77
CA GLU A 146 33.74 3.28 10.75
C GLU A 146 32.89 3.71 9.55
N ASP A 147 33.22 3.22 8.36
CA ASP A 147 32.43 3.46 7.14
C ASP A 147 30.98 2.99 7.29
N LEU A 148 30.77 1.80 7.87
CA LEU A 148 29.43 1.26 8.12
C LEU A 148 28.64 2.10 9.14
N LEU A 149 29.29 2.63 10.18
CA LEU A 149 28.65 3.53 11.14
C LEU A 149 28.13 4.80 10.44
N ASP A 150 28.91 5.37 9.53
CA ASP A 150 28.50 6.56 8.80
C ASP A 150 27.36 6.27 7.82
N MET A 151 27.38 5.12 7.15
CA MET A 151 26.26 4.66 6.32
C MET A 151 24.98 4.44 7.14
N VAL A 152 25.08 3.91 8.37
CA VAL A 152 23.96 3.80 9.31
C VAL A 152 23.42 5.20 9.66
N LYS A 153 24.27 6.12 10.12
CA LYS A 153 23.86 7.50 10.49
C LYS A 153 23.17 8.23 9.33
N ILE A 154 23.74 8.16 8.12
CA ILE A 154 23.16 8.79 6.93
C ILE A 154 21.80 8.18 6.61
N THR A 155 21.68 6.86 6.70
CA THR A 155 20.42 6.16 6.40
C THR A 155 19.35 6.46 7.45
N GLU A 156 19.71 6.54 8.74
CA GLU A 156 18.80 6.95 9.81
C GLU A 156 18.28 8.38 9.62
N LYS A 157 19.15 9.32 9.22
CA LYS A 157 18.75 10.69 8.88
C LYS A 157 17.78 10.71 7.69
N LYS A 158 18.06 9.95 6.63
CA LYS A 158 17.15 9.82 5.46
C LYS A 158 15.81 9.21 5.86
N LEU A 159 15.83 8.21 6.74
CA LEU A 159 14.63 7.55 7.25
C LEU A 159 13.75 8.52 8.04
N HIS A 160 14.33 9.33 8.93
CA HIS A 160 13.59 10.36 9.69
C HIS A 160 12.99 11.43 8.77
N ARG A 161 13.75 11.92 7.79
CA ARG A 161 13.23 12.88 6.80
C ARG A 161 12.04 12.30 6.02
N GLN A 162 12.12 11.02 5.66
CA GLN A 162 11.04 10.35 4.95
C GLN A 162 9.82 10.11 5.86
N ALA A 163 10.02 9.77 7.14
CA ALA A 163 8.95 9.68 8.13
C ALA A 163 8.21 11.00 8.25
N LYS A 164 8.92 12.13 8.40
CA LYS A 164 8.32 13.47 8.46
C LYS A 164 7.43 13.78 7.26
N ARG A 165 7.91 13.48 6.05
CA ARG A 165 7.12 13.63 4.81
C ARG A 165 5.89 12.72 4.72
N ILE A 166 5.89 11.59 5.43
CA ILE A 166 4.72 10.70 5.54
C ILE A 166 3.73 11.27 6.54
N VAL A 167 4.20 11.73 7.70
CA VAL A 167 3.38 12.36 8.74
C VAL A 167 2.67 13.61 8.19
N GLU A 168 3.40 14.54 7.58
CA GLU A 168 2.84 15.75 6.98
C GLU A 168 1.76 15.43 5.91
N GLU A 169 1.94 14.33 5.17
CA GLU A 169 0.95 13.90 4.17
C GLU A 169 -0.26 13.22 4.82
N ALA A 170 -0.04 12.46 5.89
CA ALA A 170 -1.09 11.80 6.65
C ALA A 170 -2.00 12.83 7.33
N GLU A 171 -1.44 13.86 7.97
CA GLU A 171 -2.21 14.96 8.57
C GLU A 171 -3.14 15.64 7.57
N ARG A 172 -2.69 15.83 6.33
CA ARG A 172 -3.50 16.46 5.28
C ARG A 172 -4.58 15.54 4.72
N ARG A 173 -4.31 14.24 4.65
CA ARG A 173 -5.16 13.27 3.91
C ARG A 173 -6.05 12.42 4.78
N TYR A 174 -5.67 12.20 6.03
CA TYR A 174 -6.36 11.30 6.94
C TYR A 174 -6.99 12.10 8.09
N PRO A 175 -8.31 12.34 8.01
CA PRO A 175 -9.11 12.97 9.05
C PRO A 175 -8.81 12.54 10.48
N ALA A 176 -8.87 11.23 10.71
CA ALA A 176 -8.70 10.64 12.04
C ALA A 176 -7.23 10.61 12.50
N TYR A 177 -6.28 11.12 11.71
CA TYR A 177 -4.86 10.98 12.00
C TYR A 177 -4.46 11.77 13.24
N SER A 178 -4.76 13.07 13.29
CA SER A 178 -4.41 13.92 14.42
C SER A 178 -5.09 13.46 15.71
N ILE A 179 -6.37 13.04 15.62
CA ILE A 179 -7.12 12.45 16.74
C ILE A 179 -6.36 11.24 17.30
N LEU A 180 -5.93 10.32 16.43
CA LEU A 180 -5.19 9.13 16.83
C LEU A 180 -3.78 9.45 17.34
N VAL A 181 -3.10 10.48 16.82
CA VAL A 181 -1.80 10.93 17.34
C VAL A 181 -1.94 11.38 18.79
N ASP A 182 -2.98 12.15 19.10
CA ASP A 182 -3.25 12.66 20.44
C ASP A 182 -3.72 11.54 21.38
N GLU A 183 -4.70 10.73 20.97
CA GLU A 183 -5.22 9.61 21.77
C GLU A 183 -4.15 8.57 22.13
N LEU A 184 -3.22 8.32 21.21
CA LEU A 184 -2.13 7.37 21.44
C LEU A 184 -0.95 8.00 22.19
N GLY A 185 -0.97 9.32 22.45
CA GLY A 185 0.10 10.04 23.13
C GLY A 185 1.43 9.97 22.37
N ILE A 186 1.37 10.03 21.04
CA ILE A 186 2.54 9.92 20.15
C ILE A 186 2.85 11.24 19.43
N SER A 187 2.47 12.37 20.03
CA SER A 187 2.74 13.71 19.50
C SER A 187 4.21 14.11 19.66
N GLY A 188 4.67 15.06 18.85
CA GLY A 188 6.03 15.62 18.91
C GLY A 188 7.10 14.88 18.09
N GLU A 189 8.25 15.54 17.90
CA GLU A 189 9.30 15.09 16.98
C GLU A 189 9.94 13.75 17.38
N ASN A 190 10.02 13.46 18.69
CA ASN A 190 10.58 12.21 19.20
C ASN A 190 9.75 10.97 18.80
N HIS A 191 8.52 11.16 18.36
CA HIS A 191 7.60 10.10 17.98
C HIS A 191 7.42 9.97 16.46
N ILE A 192 8.23 10.63 15.63
CA ILE A 192 8.00 10.68 14.18
C ILE A 192 7.94 9.31 13.49
N LEU A 193 8.77 8.34 13.91
CA LEU A 193 8.73 6.97 13.39
C LEU A 193 7.47 6.20 13.84
N THR A 194 6.91 6.58 14.99
CA THR A 194 5.68 6.02 15.54
C THR A 194 4.47 6.56 14.79
N GLN A 195 4.46 7.87 14.55
CA GLN A 195 3.48 8.57 13.74
C GLN A 195 3.48 8.07 12.28
N GLU A 196 4.65 7.80 11.70
CA GLU A 196 4.78 7.13 10.40
C GLU A 196 4.10 5.75 10.41
N ALA A 197 4.34 4.94 11.45
CA ALA A 197 3.76 3.61 11.53
C ALA A 197 2.23 3.67 11.61
N LEU A 198 1.67 4.65 12.32
CA LEU A 198 0.23 4.93 12.33
C LEU A 198 -0.27 5.28 10.91
N ALA A 199 0.41 6.18 10.21
CA ALA A 199 0.05 6.57 8.84
C ALA A 199 0.05 5.36 7.88
N GLU A 200 1.05 4.49 7.99
CA GLU A 200 1.13 3.25 7.20
C GLU A 200 -0.03 2.29 7.51
N ILE A 201 -0.44 2.17 8.79
CA ILE A 201 -1.60 1.36 9.21
C ILE A 201 -2.89 1.93 8.61
N MET A 202 -3.10 3.24 8.70
CA MET A 202 -4.33 3.90 8.21
C MET A 202 -4.54 3.70 6.71
N MET A 203 -3.47 3.65 5.91
CA MET A 203 -3.53 3.32 4.48
C MET A 203 -4.16 1.92 4.20
N TYR A 204 -4.12 1.01 5.18
CA TYR A 204 -4.62 -0.36 5.07
C TYR A 204 -5.96 -0.59 5.77
N VAL A 205 -6.42 0.34 6.62
CA VAL A 205 -7.72 0.25 7.27
C VAL A 205 -8.79 0.78 6.33
N ASP A 206 -9.76 -0.07 6.00
CA ASP A 206 -10.91 0.30 5.17
C ASP A 206 -12.15 0.36 6.09
N PRO A 207 -12.80 1.53 6.24
CA PRO A 207 -13.99 1.66 7.09
C PRO A 207 -15.17 0.82 6.57
N ARG A 208 -15.15 0.38 5.30
CA ARG A 208 -16.18 -0.54 4.81
C ARG A 208 -15.99 -1.97 5.32
N TRP A 209 -14.85 -2.28 5.94
CA TRP A 209 -14.56 -3.60 6.48
C TRP A 209 -14.91 -3.66 7.96
N GLY A 210 -15.67 -4.69 8.34
CA GLY A 210 -15.84 -5.03 9.75
C GLY A 210 -14.50 -5.42 10.41
N LEU A 211 -14.39 -5.17 11.72
CA LEU A 211 -13.18 -5.38 12.52
C LEU A 211 -12.52 -6.74 12.26
N ARG A 212 -13.29 -7.83 12.20
CA ARG A 212 -12.75 -9.19 11.95
C ARG A 212 -11.96 -9.29 10.64
N LYS A 213 -12.42 -8.63 9.58
CA LYS A 213 -11.76 -8.62 8.27
C LYS A 213 -10.47 -7.80 8.33
N THR A 214 -10.49 -6.65 9.00
CA THR A 214 -9.31 -5.82 9.27
C THR A 214 -8.27 -6.59 10.07
N LEU A 215 -8.64 -7.21 11.20
CA LEU A 215 -7.74 -8.06 12.00
C LEU A 215 -7.12 -9.18 11.15
N ASN A 216 -7.92 -9.86 10.31
CA ASN A 216 -7.41 -10.92 9.44
C ASN A 216 -6.41 -10.39 8.40
N PHE A 217 -6.65 -9.20 7.85
CA PHE A 217 -5.75 -8.57 6.88
C PHE A 217 -4.38 -8.25 7.51
N PHE A 218 -4.37 -7.91 8.79
CA PHE A 218 -3.16 -7.70 9.61
C PHE A 218 -2.61 -8.99 10.23
N GLY A 219 -3.13 -10.17 9.87
CA GLY A 219 -2.60 -11.44 10.36
C GLY A 219 -3.02 -11.82 11.78
N LEU A 220 -3.94 -11.09 12.40
CA LEU A 220 -4.39 -11.28 13.79
C LEU A 220 -5.51 -12.32 13.92
N PHE A 221 -5.25 -13.54 13.46
CA PHE A 221 -6.17 -14.66 13.55
C PHE A 221 -5.58 -15.84 14.32
N LYS A 222 -6.46 -16.66 14.91
CA LYS A 222 -6.08 -18.02 15.32
C LYS A 222 -5.93 -18.86 14.05
N ASN A 223 -4.76 -19.46 13.84
CA ASN A 223 -4.58 -20.41 12.76
C ASN A 223 -5.00 -21.81 13.24
N THR A 224 -6.29 -22.11 13.13
CA THR A 224 -6.85 -23.40 13.54
C THR A 224 -6.54 -24.53 12.56
N ASN A 225 -6.12 -24.22 11.33
CA ASN A 225 -5.82 -25.22 10.31
C ASN A 225 -4.35 -25.12 9.87
N LYS A 226 -3.49 -25.97 10.47
CA LYS A 226 -2.05 -26.03 10.16
C LYS A 226 -1.74 -26.33 8.69
N LYS A 227 -2.66 -26.97 7.94
CA LYS A 227 -2.47 -27.32 6.52
C LYS A 227 -2.66 -26.14 5.57
N LYS A 228 -3.36 -25.07 5.97
CA LYS A 228 -3.58 -23.88 5.12
C LYS A 228 -2.90 -22.65 5.72
N LYS A 229 -1.79 -22.22 5.11
CA LYS A 229 -1.17 -20.92 5.43
C LYS A 229 -2.17 -19.80 5.07
N LYS A 230 -2.75 -19.16 6.09
CA LYS A 230 -3.60 -17.98 5.89
C LYS A 230 -2.74 -16.81 5.42
N LYS A 231 -3.19 -16.12 4.38
CA LYS A 231 -2.51 -14.97 3.79
C LYS A 231 -2.94 -13.69 4.51
N TYR A 232 -1.99 -12.80 4.74
CA TYR A 232 -2.19 -11.48 5.32
C TYR A 232 -1.17 -10.51 4.73
N ASN A 233 -1.33 -9.21 5.01
CA ASN A 233 -0.39 -8.20 4.57
C ASN A 233 0.76 -8.06 5.58
N GLY A 234 1.94 -8.55 5.20
CA GLY A 234 3.14 -8.50 6.05
C GLY A 234 3.62 -7.08 6.38
N HIS A 235 3.40 -6.11 5.49
CA HIS A 235 3.77 -4.72 5.76
C HIS A 235 2.83 -4.08 6.79
N ALA A 236 1.52 -4.25 6.61
CA ALA A 236 0.52 -3.81 7.57
C ALA A 236 0.79 -4.42 8.96
N ARG A 237 1.13 -5.71 9.00
CA ARG A 237 1.55 -6.40 10.23
C ARG A 237 2.76 -5.74 10.88
N LYS A 238 3.85 -5.53 10.13
CA LYS A 238 5.08 -4.91 10.65
C LYS A 238 4.84 -3.50 11.17
N ALA A 239 4.06 -2.68 10.46
CA ALA A 239 3.71 -1.33 10.92
C ALA A 239 2.95 -1.38 12.26
N LEU A 240 1.98 -2.30 12.39
CA LEU A 240 1.27 -2.51 13.65
C LEU A 240 2.19 -2.97 14.79
N GLU A 241 3.14 -3.85 14.51
CA GLU A 241 4.14 -4.28 15.51
C GLU A 241 4.99 -3.10 16.00
N ARG A 242 5.51 -2.27 15.08
CA ARG A 242 6.29 -1.05 15.41
C ARG A 242 5.49 -0.08 16.27
N LEU A 243 4.23 0.19 15.89
CA LEU A 243 3.36 1.08 16.64
C LEU A 243 3.04 0.52 18.03
N THR A 244 2.68 -0.77 18.12
CA THR A 244 2.30 -1.42 19.38
C THR A 244 3.44 -1.41 20.40
N ILE A 245 4.66 -1.72 19.95
CA ILE A 245 5.84 -1.72 20.82
C ILE A 245 6.02 -0.36 21.48
N THR A 246 5.88 0.71 20.71
CA THR A 246 6.13 2.08 21.18
C THR A 246 4.99 2.60 22.05
N VAL A 247 3.73 2.44 21.62
CA VAL A 247 2.55 2.90 22.35
C VAL A 247 2.46 2.24 23.73
N TYR A 248 2.72 0.94 23.82
CA TYR A 248 2.70 0.22 25.10
C TYR A 248 4.04 0.26 25.85
N LYS A 249 5.07 0.93 25.31
CA LYS A 249 6.42 1.04 25.91
C LYS A 249 7.00 -0.32 26.33
N ILE A 250 6.82 -1.34 25.48
CA ILE A 250 7.25 -2.72 25.74
C ILE A 250 8.48 -3.10 24.91
N LYS A 251 9.14 -4.20 25.25
CA LYS A 251 10.21 -4.77 24.40
C LYS A 251 9.59 -5.65 23.30
N PRO A 252 10.29 -5.87 22.17
CA PRO A 252 9.79 -6.73 21.09
C PRO A 252 9.39 -8.14 21.55
N LYS A 253 10.10 -8.71 22.53
CA LYS A 253 9.82 -10.04 23.09
C LYS A 253 8.49 -10.12 23.87
N ASP A 254 8.00 -9.00 24.36
CA ASP A 254 6.77 -8.90 25.16
C ASP A 254 5.55 -8.58 24.26
N LEU A 255 5.76 -8.44 22.94
CA LEU A 255 4.73 -8.12 21.99
C LEU A 255 3.75 -9.29 21.80
N THR A 256 2.51 -9.10 22.21
CA THR A 256 1.46 -10.12 22.07
C THR A 256 0.44 -9.77 20.98
N ALA A 257 -0.21 -10.79 20.41
CA ALA A 257 -1.34 -10.60 19.51
C ALA A 257 -2.55 -9.93 20.19
N LYS A 258 -2.65 -10.01 21.52
CA LYS A 258 -3.72 -9.36 22.29
C LYS A 258 -3.55 -7.83 22.27
N LEU A 259 -2.34 -7.34 22.57
CA LEU A 259 -2.02 -5.91 22.53
C LEU A 259 -2.24 -5.33 21.13
N GLN A 260 -1.77 -6.04 20.10
CA GLN A 260 -1.95 -5.61 18.71
C GLN A 260 -3.43 -5.57 18.28
N LYS A 261 -4.25 -6.51 18.75
CA LYS A 261 -5.70 -6.48 18.50
C LYS A 261 -6.38 -5.31 19.19
N GLN A 262 -5.97 -5.00 20.41
CA GLN A 262 -6.52 -3.88 21.17
C GLN A 262 -6.22 -2.56 20.47
N LEU A 263 -4.95 -2.33 20.11
CA LEU A 263 -4.54 -1.13 19.40
C LEU A 263 -5.21 -0.99 18.03
N LEU A 264 -5.21 -2.07 17.21
CA LEU A 264 -5.86 -2.01 15.91
C LEU A 264 -7.38 -1.82 16.01
N ARG A 265 -8.01 -2.32 17.09
CA ARG A 265 -9.43 -2.05 17.36
C ARG A 265 -9.68 -0.59 17.68
N GLN A 266 -8.84 0.04 18.50
CA GLN A 266 -8.93 1.47 18.80
C GLN A 266 -8.81 2.28 17.50
N ILE A 267 -7.75 2.06 16.72
CA ILE A 267 -7.54 2.74 15.42
C ILE A 267 -8.75 2.56 14.50
N TRP A 268 -9.29 1.34 14.40
CA TRP A 268 -10.45 1.06 13.57
C TRP A 268 -11.71 1.78 14.04
N LEU A 269 -11.95 1.86 15.36
CA LEU A 269 -13.10 2.57 15.93
C LEU A 269 -13.02 4.07 15.67
N THR A 270 -11.86 4.69 15.90
CA THR A 270 -11.69 6.14 15.65
C THR A 270 -11.90 6.47 14.17
N ILE A 271 -11.36 5.65 13.25
CA ILE A 271 -11.58 5.84 11.80
C ILE A 271 -13.07 5.68 11.45
N GLN A 272 -13.77 4.70 12.04
CA GLN A 272 -15.20 4.50 11.81
C GLN A 272 -16.01 5.70 12.26
N GLN A 273 -15.78 6.16 13.48
CA GLN A 273 -16.51 7.27 14.08
C GLN A 273 -16.32 8.55 13.26
N GLU A 274 -15.07 8.93 12.95
CA GLU A 274 -14.77 10.10 12.12
C GLU A 274 -15.41 10.01 10.73
N THR A 275 -15.44 8.81 10.13
CA THR A 275 -16.10 8.60 8.84
C THR A 275 -17.62 8.78 8.94
N GLN A 276 -18.25 8.29 10.01
CA GLN A 276 -19.69 8.41 10.24
C GLN A 276 -20.11 9.86 10.54
N GLU A 277 -19.36 10.56 11.40
CA GLU A 277 -19.64 11.95 11.76
C GLU A 277 -19.58 12.88 10.53
N ARG A 278 -18.61 12.67 9.64
CA ARG A 278 -18.53 13.40 8.36
C ARG A 278 -19.70 13.13 7.43
N LEU A 279 -20.14 11.87 7.34
CA LEU A 279 -21.29 11.52 6.51
C LEU A 279 -22.59 12.10 7.07
N ALA A 280 -22.71 12.19 8.40
CA ALA A 280 -23.85 12.81 9.08
C ALA A 280 -23.86 14.36 8.98
N GLY A 281 -22.69 14.99 8.84
CA GLY A 281 -22.52 16.44 8.72
C GLY A 281 -22.78 17.03 7.33
N ILE A 282 -23.12 16.23 6.31
CA ILE A 282 -23.48 16.71 4.97
C ILE A 282 -25.01 16.90 4.94
N PRO A 283 -25.54 18.15 4.91
CA PRO A 283 -26.98 18.39 4.84
C PRO A 283 -27.55 17.84 3.53
N ALA A 284 -28.70 17.17 3.60
CA ALA A 284 -29.43 16.61 2.46
C ALA A 284 -30.11 17.66 1.54
N GLN A 285 -29.48 18.81 1.33
CA GLN A 285 -30.01 19.92 0.53
C GLN A 285 -29.11 20.28 -0.65
N GLN A 286 -28.84 19.33 -1.55
CA GLN A 286 -28.44 19.62 -2.95
C GLN A 286 -28.92 18.51 -3.90
N GLN A 287 -30.19 18.11 -3.77
CA GLN A 287 -30.95 17.46 -4.84
C GLN A 287 -32.26 18.22 -5.00
N GLY A 288 -32.17 19.35 -5.70
CA GLY A 288 -33.28 20.06 -6.32
C GLY A 288 -32.98 20.17 -7.80
#